data_AF-A0AB34P2D7-F1
#
_entry.id   AF-A0AB34P2D7-F1
#
_cell.length_a   1.000
_cell.length_b   1.000
_cell.length_c   1.000
_cell.angle_alpha   90.00
_cell.angle_beta   90.00
_cell.angle_gamma   90.00
#
_symmetry.space_group_name_H-M   'P 1'
#
loop_
_entity.id
_entity.type
_entity.pdbx_description
1 polymer ?
#
loop_
_entity_poly.entity_id
_entity_poly.type
_entity_poly.pdbx_seq_one_letter_code
_entity_poly.pdbx_strand_id
1 'polypeptide(L)'
;MQDGVTKIINSQVSTEGQSEDLKALAKLMNNEPVNLNKHFDYAQRRIKEINEDPETREKIMLYETRILEREQAAGKAGYEQGMQRGIKQGRAEGKKEGKVDSAKIILENQLNNGSTLEQATEFVRNLKLISDKELEKIIALYK
;
A
#
# COMPACT_ATOMS: atom_id res chain seq x y z
N MET A 1 29.14 34.10 23.78
CA MET A 1 29.26 32.72 23.27
C MET A 1 28.03 32.49 22.40
N GLN A 2 28.21 32.42 21.07
CA GLN A 2 27.08 32.25 20.15
C GLN A 2 26.68 30.78 20.09
N ASP A 3 25.37 30.60 20.22
CA ASP A 3 24.63 29.36 20.38
C ASP A 3 24.83 28.41 19.20
N GLY A 4 25.02 27.12 19.50
CA GLY A 4 25.30 26.04 18.55
C GLY A 4 24.05 25.61 17.77
N VAL A 5 23.45 26.53 17.02
CA VAL A 5 22.26 26.25 16.22
C VAL A 5 22.64 25.39 15.02
N THR A 6 22.17 24.14 15.00
CA THR A 6 22.23 23.28 13.81
C THR A 6 21.44 23.94 12.68
N LYS A 7 22.11 24.30 11.58
CA LYS A 7 21.47 24.85 10.37
C LYS A 7 21.23 23.71 9.39
N ILE A 8 19.95 23.46 9.06
CA ILE A 8 19.54 22.52 8.01
C ILE A 8 19.43 23.31 6.70
N ILE A 9 20.14 22.88 5.66
CA ILE A 9 20.13 23.50 4.33
C ILE A 9 19.37 22.56 3.40
N ASN A 10 18.30 23.05 2.77
CA ASN A 10 17.56 22.35 1.73
C ASN A 10 17.87 23.00 0.38
N SER A 11 18.36 22.24 -0.60
CA SER A 11 18.75 22.75 -1.93
C SER A 11 17.57 23.24 -2.78
N GLN A 12 16.33 23.02 -2.32
CA GLN A 12 15.09 23.46 -2.98
C GLN A 12 14.47 24.75 -2.39
N VAL A 13 15.02 25.29 -1.30
CA VAL A 13 14.47 26.48 -0.63
C VAL A 13 15.19 27.74 -1.10
N SER A 14 14.45 28.86 -1.19
CA SER A 14 15.01 30.18 -1.55
C SER A 14 16.24 30.52 -0.70
N THR A 15 17.30 30.98 -1.36
CA THR A 15 18.55 31.40 -0.73
C THR A 15 18.59 32.91 -0.45
N GLU A 16 17.44 33.60 -0.57
CA GLU A 16 17.29 35.01 -0.22
C GLU A 16 17.64 35.25 1.25
N GLY A 17 18.50 36.24 1.50
CA GLY A 17 19.00 36.56 2.85
C GLY A 17 20.08 35.63 3.41
N GLN A 18 20.49 34.58 2.68
CA GLN A 18 21.56 33.68 3.10
C GLN A 18 22.96 34.20 2.73
N SER A 19 23.99 33.70 3.41
CA SER A 19 25.38 34.00 3.08
C SER A 19 25.78 33.41 1.73
N GLU A 20 26.80 34.01 1.11
CA GLU A 20 27.32 33.54 -0.19
C GLU A 20 27.82 32.08 -0.12
N ASP A 21 28.42 31.66 1.00
CA ASP A 21 28.82 30.26 1.20
C ASP A 21 27.63 29.28 1.19
N LEU A 22 26.48 29.66 1.75
CA LEU A 22 25.29 28.80 1.77
C LEU A 22 24.62 28.73 0.39
N LYS A 23 24.59 29.85 -0.33
CA LYS A 23 24.17 29.90 -1.74
C LYS A 23 25.04 29.02 -2.61
N ALA A 24 26.36 29.11 -2.43
CA ALA A 24 27.34 28.29 -3.13
C ALA A 24 27.18 26.80 -2.81
N LEU A 25 26.93 26.44 -1.55
CA LEU A 25 26.67 25.05 -1.17
C LEU A 25 25.38 24.52 -1.81
N ALA A 26 24.30 25.30 -1.84
CA ALA A 26 23.05 24.90 -2.49
C ALA A 26 23.25 24.65 -4.00
N LYS A 27 23.98 25.54 -4.68
CA LYS A 27 24.36 25.35 -6.09
C LYS A 27 25.17 24.07 -6.31
N LEU A 28 26.18 23.83 -5.47
CA LEU A 28 27.00 22.61 -5.54
C LEU A 28 26.16 21.34 -5.36
N MET A 29 25.23 21.32 -4.42
CA MET A 29 24.30 20.19 -4.21
C MET A 29 23.41 19.93 -5.43
N ASN A 30 23.07 20.97 -6.18
CA ASN A 30 22.30 20.88 -7.42
C ASN A 30 23.18 20.63 -8.66
N ASN A 31 24.45 20.26 -8.45
CA ASN A 31 25.43 19.99 -9.50
C ASN A 31 25.69 21.20 -10.41
N GLU A 32 25.46 22.41 -9.91
CA GLU A 32 25.80 23.67 -10.58
C GLU A 32 27.27 24.04 -10.29
N PRO A 33 27.97 24.64 -11.27
CA PRO A 33 29.32 25.12 -11.05
C PRO A 33 29.35 26.27 -10.05
N VAL A 34 30.34 26.23 -9.16
CA VAL A 34 30.55 27.21 -8.09
C VAL A 34 31.97 27.73 -8.18
N ASN A 35 32.16 29.04 -8.12
CA ASN A 35 33.48 29.65 -8.00
C ASN A 35 33.43 30.66 -6.85
N LEU A 36 33.91 30.26 -5.68
CA LEU A 36 33.83 31.08 -4.47
C LEU A 36 35.14 31.03 -3.68
N ASN A 37 35.61 29.83 -3.34
CA ASN A 37 36.87 29.64 -2.63
C ASN A 37 37.43 28.23 -2.87
N LYS A 38 38.69 28.02 -2.46
CA LYS A 38 39.43 26.77 -2.62
C LYS A 38 38.72 25.51 -2.09
N HIS A 39 37.83 25.65 -1.10
CA HIS A 39 37.10 24.51 -0.56
C HIS A 39 36.01 24.03 -1.52
N PHE A 40 35.32 24.96 -2.20
CA PHE A 40 34.37 24.64 -3.26
C PHE A 40 35.07 24.07 -4.50
N ASP A 41 36.26 24.57 -4.85
CA ASP A 41 37.06 24.01 -5.94
C ASP A 41 37.47 22.56 -5.64
N TYR A 42 37.96 22.32 -4.42
CA TYR A 42 38.29 20.98 -3.96
C TYR A 42 37.06 20.05 -3.97
N ALA A 43 35.92 20.52 -3.45
CA ALA A 43 34.69 19.74 -3.39
C ALA A 43 34.18 19.38 -4.79
N GLN A 44 34.14 20.32 -5.72
CA GLN A 44 33.73 20.06 -7.11
C GLN A 44 34.64 19.06 -7.80
N ARG A 45 35.97 19.22 -7.66
CA ARG A 45 36.94 18.26 -8.22
C ARG A 45 36.72 16.87 -7.63
N ARG A 46 36.54 16.78 -6.31
CA ARG A 46 36.37 15.49 -5.63
C ARG A 46 35.06 14.82 -6.02
N ILE A 47 33.97 15.57 -6.16
CA ILE A 47 32.69 15.06 -6.67
C ILE A 47 32.87 14.52 -8.09
N LYS A 48 33.57 15.25 -8.96
CA LYS A 48 33.86 14.79 -10.33
C LYS A 48 34.66 13.49 -10.34
N GLU A 49 35.74 13.39 -9.56
CA GLU A 49 36.55 12.18 -9.44
C GLU A 49 35.71 10.98 -8.98
N ILE A 50 34.84 11.16 -7.99
CA ILE A 50 33.97 10.10 -7.47
C ILE A 50 32.92 9.69 -8.51
N ASN A 51 32.34 10.64 -9.22
CA ASN A 51 31.36 10.37 -10.28
C ASN A 51 31.98 9.67 -11.49
N GLU A 52 33.26 9.95 -11.78
CA GLU A 52 34.01 9.38 -12.88
C GLU A 52 34.66 8.03 -12.53
N ASP A 53 34.86 7.73 -11.24
CA ASP A 53 35.45 6.49 -10.74
C ASP A 53 34.59 5.26 -11.11
N PRO A 54 35.09 4.34 -11.96
CA PRO A 54 34.32 3.20 -12.44
C PRO A 54 33.88 2.26 -11.32
N GLU A 55 34.74 2.02 -10.32
CA GLU A 55 34.41 1.14 -9.20
C GLU A 55 33.28 1.71 -8.34
N THR A 56 33.31 3.01 -8.08
CA THR A 56 32.26 3.68 -7.31
C THR A 56 30.95 3.65 -8.08
N ARG A 57 30.97 3.91 -9.39
CA ARG A 57 29.79 3.81 -10.25
C ARG A 57 29.19 2.41 -10.25
N GLU A 58 30.03 1.38 -10.36
CA GLU A 58 29.59 -0.03 -10.30
C GLU A 58 28.97 -0.37 -8.94
N LYS A 59 29.61 0.04 -7.84
CA LYS A 59 29.09 -0.18 -6.47
C LYS A 59 27.72 0.47 -6.28
N ILE A 60 27.52 1.69 -6.79
CA ILE A 60 26.22 2.40 -6.74
C ILE A 60 25.18 1.62 -7.56
N MET A 61 25.48 1.28 -8.81
CA MET A 61 24.57 0.54 -9.70
C MET A 61 24.14 -0.80 -9.07
N LEU A 62 25.09 -1.55 -8.50
CA LEU A 62 24.81 -2.82 -7.85
C LEU A 62 23.88 -2.65 -6.65
N TYR A 63 24.09 -1.60 -5.86
CA TYR A 63 23.26 -1.30 -4.71
C TYR A 63 21.82 -0.91 -5.12
N GLU A 64 21.69 -0.01 -6.09
CA GLU A 64 20.40 0.42 -6.66
C GLU A 64 19.64 -0.75 -7.28
N THR A 65 20.35 -1.59 -8.04
CA THR A 65 19.78 -2.80 -8.67
C THR A 65 19.23 -3.75 -7.61
N ARG A 66 19.99 -4.02 -6.54
CA ARG A 66 19.53 -4.88 -5.44
C ARG A 66 18.33 -4.31 -4.68
N ILE A 67 18.26 -2.99 -4.53
CA ILE A 67 17.07 -2.34 -3.94
C ILE A 67 15.87 -2.54 -4.85
N LEU A 68 16.01 -2.24 -6.15
CA LEU A 68 14.94 -2.39 -7.12
C LEU A 68 14.43 -3.84 -7.20
N GLU A 69 15.34 -4.83 -7.21
CA GLU A 69 14.98 -6.25 -7.19
C GLU A 69 14.19 -6.62 -5.92
N ARG A 70 14.58 -6.10 -4.76
CA ARG A 70 13.85 -6.32 -3.50
C ARG A 70 12.47 -5.69 -3.52
N GLU A 71 12.35 -4.47 -4.03
CA GLU A 71 11.05 -3.77 -4.17
C GLU A 71 10.12 -4.53 -5.11
N GLN A 72 10.63 -4.98 -6.26
CA GLN A 72 9.86 -5.79 -7.21
C GLN A 72 9.45 -7.13 -6.61
N ALA A 73 10.35 -7.82 -5.90
CA ALA A 73 10.05 -9.09 -5.23
C ALA A 73 8.99 -8.91 -4.14
N ALA A 74 9.10 -7.87 -3.32
CA ALA A 74 8.11 -7.54 -2.30
C ALA A 74 6.75 -7.17 -2.92
N GLY A 75 6.75 -6.38 -4.00
CA GLY A 75 5.55 -6.02 -4.75
C GLY A 75 4.85 -7.24 -5.34
N LYS A 76 5.60 -8.15 -5.98
CA LYS A 76 5.08 -9.40 -6.54
C LYS A 76 4.48 -10.31 -5.44
N ALA A 77 5.21 -10.49 -4.34
CA ALA A 77 4.73 -11.30 -3.21
C ALA A 77 3.45 -10.70 -2.59
N GLY A 78 3.41 -9.37 -2.42
CA GLY A 78 2.22 -8.67 -1.93
C GLY A 78 1.02 -8.84 -2.84
N TYR A 79 1.22 -8.73 -4.16
CA TYR A 79 0.18 -8.96 -5.16
C TYR A 79 -0.38 -10.39 -5.11
N GLU A 80 0.50 -11.40 -5.12
CA GLU A 80 0.10 -12.80 -5.06
C GLU A 80 -0.66 -13.13 -3.76
N GLN A 81 -0.16 -12.66 -2.62
CA GLN A 81 -0.86 -12.82 -1.34
C GLN A 81 -2.21 -12.12 -1.32
N GLY A 82 -2.29 -10.90 -1.87
CA GLY A 82 -3.54 -10.14 -1.99
C GLY A 82 -4.57 -10.88 -2.86
N MET A 83 -4.15 -11.37 -4.02
CA MET A 83 -5.01 -12.15 -4.92
C MET A 83 -5.52 -13.43 -4.24
N GLN A 84 -4.65 -14.20 -3.59
CA GLN A 84 -5.05 -15.42 -2.89
C GLN A 84 -6.04 -15.14 -1.76
N ARG A 85 -5.80 -14.09 -0.96
CA ARG A 85 -6.72 -13.66 0.11
C ARG A 85 -8.06 -13.24 -0.47
N GLY A 86 -8.06 -12.43 -1.53
CA GLY A 86 -9.27 -11.97 -2.22
C GLY A 86 -10.11 -13.13 -2.76
N ILE A 87 -9.48 -14.09 -3.46
CA ILE A 87 -10.16 -15.29 -3.96
C ILE A 87 -10.76 -16.11 -2.80
N LYS A 88 -10.00 -16.31 -1.72
CA LYS A 88 -10.47 -17.07 -0.55
C LYS A 88 -11.64 -16.39 0.14
N GLN A 89 -11.55 -15.08 0.35
CA GLN A 89 -12.60 -14.28 0.96
C GLN A 89 -13.86 -14.26 0.08
N GLY A 90 -13.73 -13.95 -1.21
CA GLY A 90 -14.85 -13.93 -2.15
C GLY A 90 -15.55 -15.29 -2.28
N ARG A 91 -14.81 -16.40 -2.27
CA ARG A 91 -15.42 -17.74 -2.23
C ARG A 91 -16.18 -18.01 -0.92
N ALA A 92 -15.68 -17.55 0.21
CA ALA A 92 -16.34 -17.73 1.50
C ALA A 92 -17.62 -16.88 1.60
N GLU A 93 -17.54 -15.63 1.18
CA GLU A 93 -18.68 -14.70 1.12
C GLU A 93 -19.74 -15.21 0.14
N GLY A 94 -19.37 -15.54 -1.10
CA GLY A 94 -20.31 -16.07 -2.09
C GLY A 94 -20.95 -17.40 -1.67
N LYS A 95 -20.22 -18.29 -0.98
CA LYS A 95 -20.81 -19.51 -0.40
C LYS A 95 -21.80 -19.20 0.70
N LYS A 96 -21.54 -18.18 1.51
CA LYS A 96 -22.46 -17.74 2.58
C LYS A 96 -23.72 -17.13 1.99
N GLU A 97 -23.58 -16.20 1.04
CA GLU A 97 -24.71 -15.58 0.34
C GLU A 97 -25.57 -16.62 -0.39
N GLY A 98 -24.94 -17.53 -1.15
CA GLY A 98 -25.66 -18.59 -1.85
C GLY A 98 -26.44 -19.53 -0.92
N LYS A 99 -25.98 -19.75 0.32
CA LYS A 99 -26.75 -20.51 1.33
C LYS A 99 -27.98 -19.73 1.82
N VAL A 100 -27.85 -18.42 2.02
CA VAL A 100 -28.95 -17.53 2.42
C VAL A 100 -30.00 -17.46 1.30
N ASP A 101 -29.57 -17.28 0.06
CA ASP A 101 -30.47 -17.26 -1.10
C ASP A 101 -31.18 -18.60 -1.29
N SER A 102 -30.45 -19.71 -1.15
CA SER A 102 -31.05 -21.05 -1.21
C SER A 102 -32.10 -21.25 -0.12
N ALA A 103 -31.80 -20.84 1.12
CA ALA A 103 -32.74 -20.93 2.22
C ALA A 103 -34.01 -20.10 1.97
N LYS A 104 -33.87 -18.90 1.39
CA LYS A 104 -35.00 -18.05 1.00
C LYS A 104 -35.87 -18.71 -0.07
N ILE A 105 -35.25 -19.21 -1.15
CA ILE A 105 -35.97 -19.90 -2.24
C ILE A 105 -36.72 -21.13 -1.71
N ILE A 106 -36.10 -21.90 -0.82
CA ILE A 106 -36.73 -23.06 -0.21
C ILE A 106 -37.95 -22.63 0.63
N LEU A 107 -37.80 -21.58 1.44
CA LEU A 107 -38.91 -21.04 2.24
C LEU A 107 -40.09 -20.63 1.35
N GLU A 108 -39.83 -19.86 0.29
CA GLU A 108 -40.84 -19.41 -0.68
C GLU A 108 -41.53 -20.59 -1.35
N ASN A 109 -40.78 -21.62 -1.76
CA ASN A 109 -41.34 -22.83 -2.34
C ASN A 109 -42.25 -23.59 -1.37
N GLN A 110 -41.90 -23.67 -0.08
CA GLN A 110 -42.76 -24.32 0.93
C GLN A 110 -44.08 -23.55 1.11
N LEU A 111 -44.01 -22.22 1.15
CA LEU A 111 -45.19 -21.35 1.26
C LEU A 111 -46.10 -21.47 0.02
N ASN A 112 -45.51 -21.45 -1.18
CA ASN A 112 -46.25 -21.61 -2.44
C ASN A 112 -46.94 -22.98 -2.55
N ASN A 113 -46.39 -24.00 -1.89
CA ASN A 113 -46.98 -25.34 -1.82
C ASN A 113 -48.03 -25.48 -0.70
N GLY A 114 -48.43 -24.38 -0.05
CA GLY A 114 -49.52 -24.35 0.94
C GLY A 114 -49.08 -24.61 2.39
N SER A 115 -47.77 -24.65 2.68
CA SER A 115 -47.29 -24.71 4.06
C SER A 115 -47.53 -23.39 4.78
N THR A 116 -47.80 -23.44 6.10
CA THR A 116 -47.79 -22.20 6.90
C THR A 116 -46.37 -21.66 7.06
N LEU A 117 -46.24 -20.39 7.46
CA LEU A 117 -44.94 -19.78 7.71
C LEU A 117 -44.14 -20.52 8.80
N GLU A 118 -44.82 -21.04 9.81
CA GLU A 118 -44.21 -21.84 10.87
C GLU A 118 -43.65 -23.16 10.32
N GLN A 119 -44.44 -23.89 9.52
CA GLN A 119 -44.02 -25.16 8.91
C GLN A 119 -42.85 -24.96 7.96
N ALA A 120 -42.91 -23.94 7.09
CA ALA A 120 -41.85 -23.60 6.16
C ALA A 120 -40.56 -23.18 6.89
N THR A 121 -40.70 -22.40 7.96
CA THR A 121 -39.58 -21.98 8.83
C THR A 121 -38.90 -23.18 9.47
N GLU A 122 -39.68 -24.09 10.06
CA GLU A 122 -39.15 -25.28 10.72
C GLU A 122 -38.45 -26.21 9.72
N PHE A 123 -39.02 -26.34 8.52
CA PHE A 123 -38.38 -27.08 7.42
C PHE A 123 -36.99 -26.51 7.09
N VAL A 124 -36.89 -25.20 6.83
CA VAL A 124 -35.59 -24.56 6.51
C VAL A 124 -34.61 -24.63 7.68
N ARG A 125 -35.08 -24.48 8.92
CA ARG A 125 -34.26 -24.64 10.13
C ARG A 125 -33.64 -26.05 10.21
N ASN A 126 -34.43 -27.07 9.90
CA ASN A 126 -33.98 -28.46 9.93
C ASN A 126 -32.91 -28.79 8.87
N LEU A 127 -32.87 -28.04 7.76
CA LEU A 127 -31.82 -28.17 6.75
C LEU A 127 -30.45 -27.65 7.23
N LYS A 128 -30.40 -26.83 8.29
CA LYS A 128 -29.17 -26.29 8.89
C LYS A 128 -28.25 -25.62 7.86
N LEU A 129 -28.83 -25.02 6.81
CA LEU A 129 -28.10 -24.36 5.73
C LEU A 129 -27.48 -23.04 6.19
N ILE A 130 -28.23 -22.31 7.00
CA ILE A 130 -27.93 -20.99 7.56
C ILE A 130 -28.15 -20.99 9.08
N SER A 131 -27.65 -19.97 9.76
CA SER A 131 -27.88 -19.78 11.19
C SER A 131 -29.33 -19.36 11.49
N ASP A 132 -29.82 -19.65 12.70
CA ASP A 132 -31.15 -19.20 13.13
C ASP A 132 -31.31 -17.68 13.03
N LYS A 133 -30.25 -16.92 13.33
CA LYS A 133 -30.23 -15.46 13.20
C LYS A 133 -30.40 -15.00 11.75
N GLU A 134 -29.82 -15.71 10.78
CA GLU A 134 -30.02 -15.40 9.36
C GLU A 134 -31.42 -15.80 8.90
N LEU A 135 -31.93 -16.93 9.39
CA LEU A 135 -33.28 -17.37 9.11
C LEU A 135 -34.33 -16.39 9.66
N GLU A 136 -34.16 -15.88 10.87
CA GLU A 136 -35.03 -14.85 11.46
C GLU A 136 -35.10 -13.58 10.60
N LYS A 137 -33.97 -13.16 10.01
CA LYS A 137 -33.95 -12.01 9.09
C LYS A 137 -34.75 -12.28 7.83
N ILE A 138 -34.70 -13.50 7.29
CA ILE A 138 -35.49 -13.89 6.12
C ILE A 138 -36.97 -13.88 6.50
N ILE A 139 -37.34 -14.48 7.62
CA ILE A 139 -38.74 -14.58 8.08
C ILE A 139 -39.33 -13.19 8.36
N ALA A 140 -38.53 -12.25 8.86
CA ALA A 140 -38.96 -10.87 9.09
C ALA A 140 -39.46 -10.16 7.82
N LEU A 141 -39.14 -10.66 6.62
CA LEU A 141 -39.66 -10.12 5.35
C LEU A 141 -41.11 -10.53 5.06
N TYR A 142 -41.65 -11.51 5.80
CA TYR A 142 -43.00 -12.07 5.60
C TYR A 142 -43.95 -11.76 6.77
N LYS A 143 -43.50 -10.96 7.75
CA LYS A 143 -44.30 -10.46 8.88
C LYS A 143 -44.70 -9.02 8.64
#